data_AF-A0A9X3YGQ9-F1
#
_entry.id   AF-A0A9X3YGQ9-F1
#
_cell.length_a   1.000
_cell.length_b   1.000
_cell.length_c   1.000
_cell.angle_alpha   90.00
_cell.angle_beta   90.00
_cell.angle_gamma   90.00
#
_symmetry.space_group_name_H-M   'P 1'
#
loop_
_entity.id
_entity.type
_entity.pdbx_description
1 polymer ?
#
loop_
_entity_poly.entity_id
_entity_poly.type
_entity_poly.pdbx_seq_one_letter_code
_entity_poly.pdbx_strand_id
1 'polypeptide(L)'
;TLLISDLHPGKHLYLLGTGTGLAPWLSVIKDPETYERFDKVILTHGVRYEKDLAYRELFEKELREHEFLGEMIGDKLLYYPAVTREAFPNQGRLTSLMESGEMQKTLGLPPLDPENDRAMICGSPQM
;
A
#
# COMPACT_ATOMS: atom_id res chain seq x y z
N THR A 1 5.36 15.98 8.03
CA THR A 1 4.78 14.66 8.40
C THR A 1 3.76 14.28 7.36
N LEU A 2 3.63 12.99 7.05
CA LEU A 2 2.61 12.48 6.14
C LEU A 2 1.37 12.15 6.98
N LEU A 3 0.31 12.96 6.85
CA LEU A 3 -0.93 12.82 7.63
C LEU A 3 -2.11 12.56 6.70
N ILE A 4 -2.99 11.63 7.08
CA ILE A 4 -4.21 11.36 6.34
C ILE A 4 -5.15 12.57 6.33
N SER A 5 -5.11 13.42 7.37
CA SER A 5 -5.89 14.67 7.49
C SER A 5 -5.69 15.63 6.32
N ASP A 6 -4.53 15.56 5.65
CA ASP A 6 -4.15 16.48 4.57
C ASP A 6 -4.69 16.01 3.21
N LEU A 7 -5.35 14.85 3.15
CA LEU A 7 -5.94 14.30 1.94
C LEU A 7 -7.39 14.75 1.75
N HIS A 8 -7.75 15.09 0.52
CA HIS A 8 -9.15 15.25 0.12
C HIS A 8 -9.95 13.96 0.38
N PRO A 9 -11.26 14.05 0.61
CA PRO A 9 -12.13 12.87 0.72
C PRO A 9 -11.98 11.95 -0.48
N GLY A 10 -11.96 10.63 -0.30
CA GLY A 10 -11.81 9.64 -1.36
C GLY A 10 -12.13 8.24 -0.84
N LYS A 11 -12.23 7.26 -1.72
CA LYS A 11 -12.54 5.86 -1.36
C LYS A 11 -11.31 5.02 -1.14
N HIS A 12 -10.25 5.25 -1.91
CA HIS A 12 -9.03 4.44 -1.83
C HIS A 12 -7.82 5.28 -1.45
N LEU A 13 -6.99 4.71 -0.57
CA LEU A 13 -5.71 5.29 -0.16
C LEU A 13 -4.55 4.42 -0.64
N TYR A 14 -3.76 4.94 -1.57
CA TYR A 14 -2.50 4.33 -2.01
C TYR A 14 -1.32 4.84 -1.18
N LEU A 15 -0.67 3.94 -0.46
CA LEU A 15 0.56 4.19 0.29
C LEU A 15 1.74 3.68 -0.55
N LEU A 16 2.37 4.61 -1.27
CA LEU A 16 3.43 4.33 -2.24
C LEU A 16 4.81 4.38 -1.57
N GLY A 17 5.37 3.20 -1.30
CA GLY A 17 6.61 3.03 -0.52
C GLY A 17 7.71 2.27 -1.26
N THR A 18 8.96 2.74 -1.21
CA THR A 18 10.14 1.91 -1.55
C THR A 18 11.14 1.81 -0.43
N GLY A 19 11.66 0.60 -0.21
CA GLY A 19 12.64 0.33 0.86
C GLY A 19 12.16 0.87 2.21
N THR A 20 12.99 1.68 2.87
CA THR A 20 12.65 2.30 4.17
C THR A 20 11.52 3.33 4.09
N GLY A 21 11.09 3.75 2.90
CA GLY A 21 9.88 4.55 2.70
C GLY A 21 8.58 3.86 3.15
N LEU A 22 8.65 2.57 3.49
CA LEU A 22 7.59 1.85 4.18
C LEU A 22 7.34 2.34 5.61
N ALA A 23 8.36 2.90 6.28
CA ALA A 23 8.30 3.28 7.70
C ALA A 23 7.09 4.15 8.10
N PRO A 24 6.75 5.26 7.41
CA PRO A 24 5.56 6.03 7.76
C PRO A 24 4.25 5.23 7.64
N TRP A 25 4.20 4.26 6.71
CA TRP A 25 3.00 3.46 6.48
C TRP A 25 2.70 2.50 7.62
N LEU A 26 3.73 2.04 8.37
CA LEU A 26 3.53 1.23 9.58
C LEU A 26 2.64 1.92 10.62
N SER A 27 2.67 3.25 10.66
CA SER A 27 1.79 4.04 11.54
C SER A 27 0.40 4.18 10.92
N VAL A 28 0.31 4.54 9.64
CA VAL A 28 -0.96 4.80 8.95
C VAL A 28 -1.87 3.56 8.91
N ILE A 29 -1.31 2.39 8.62
CA ILE A 29 -2.10 1.14 8.54
C ILE A 29 -2.53 0.60 9.91
N LYS A 30 -2.04 1.19 11.01
CA LYS A 30 -2.45 0.85 12.38
C LYS A 30 -3.39 1.88 12.99
N ASP A 31 -3.67 2.96 12.26
CA ASP A 31 -4.57 4.01 12.68
C ASP A 31 -6.02 3.66 12.30
N PRO A 32 -6.95 3.53 13.28
CA PRO A 32 -8.35 3.28 13.01
C PRO A 32 -8.99 4.32 12.09
N GLU A 33 -8.61 5.60 12.20
CA GLU A 33 -9.19 6.68 11.38
C GLU A 33 -8.94 6.45 9.88
N THR A 34 -7.83 5.81 9.52
CA THR A 34 -7.53 5.43 8.13
C THR A 34 -8.65 4.55 7.56
N TYR A 35 -9.12 3.57 8.33
CA TYR A 35 -10.13 2.61 7.88
C TYR A 35 -11.56 3.11 8.04
N GLU A 36 -11.79 4.16 8.81
CA GLU A 36 -13.04 4.91 8.82
C GLU A 36 -13.17 5.78 7.56
N ARG A 37 -12.06 6.35 7.10
CA ARG A 37 -12.04 7.31 5.98
C ARG A 37 -11.95 6.67 4.60
N PHE A 38 -11.36 5.49 4.49
CA PHE A 38 -11.12 4.82 3.21
C PHE A 38 -11.74 3.42 3.19
N ASP A 39 -12.35 3.07 2.06
CA ASP A 39 -12.92 1.76 1.80
C ASP A 39 -11.81 0.73 1.54
N LYS A 40 -10.73 1.14 0.86
CA LYS A 40 -9.55 0.33 0.60
C LYS A 40 -8.26 1.11 0.89
N VAL A 41 -7.30 0.43 1.52
CA VAL A 41 -5.97 0.94 1.82
C VAL A 41 -4.96 0.04 1.11
N ILE A 42 -4.28 0.57 0.10
CA ILE A 42 -3.33 -0.14 -0.75
C ILE A 42 -1.92 0.16 -0.22
N LEU A 43 -1.35 -0.78 0.52
CA LEU A 43 0.03 -0.71 1.00
C LEU A 43 0.97 -1.29 -0.03
N THR A 44 1.78 -0.45 -0.68
CA THR A 44 2.79 -0.91 -1.63
C THR A 44 4.18 -0.91 -1.00
N HIS A 45 4.99 -1.90 -1.37
CA HIS A 45 6.38 -2.01 -0.92
C HIS A 45 7.29 -2.44 -2.06
N GLY A 46 7.89 -1.46 -2.73
CA GLY A 46 8.85 -1.68 -3.80
C GLY A 46 10.27 -1.90 -3.26
N VAL A 47 10.89 -3.03 -3.62
CA VAL A 47 12.24 -3.39 -3.19
C VAL A 47 13.09 -3.97 -4.33
N ARG A 48 14.36 -4.25 -4.04
CA ARG A 48 15.27 -4.86 -5.02
C ARG A 48 15.10 -6.37 -5.08
N TYR A 49 15.08 -7.01 -3.92
CA TYR A 49 14.97 -8.47 -3.78
C TYR A 49 13.84 -8.83 -2.80
N GLU A 50 13.24 -10.01 -2.94
CA GLU A 50 12.18 -10.54 -2.08
C GLU A 50 12.61 -10.55 -0.60
N LYS A 51 13.87 -10.88 -0.33
CA LYS A 51 14.44 -10.85 1.03
C LYS A 51 14.40 -9.46 1.69
N ASP A 52 14.25 -8.40 0.90
CA ASP A 52 14.18 -7.02 1.39
C ASP A 52 12.73 -6.63 1.78
N LEU A 53 11.73 -7.49 1.56
CA LEU A 53 10.33 -7.29 1.95
C LEU A 53 10.15 -7.43 3.47
N ALA A 54 10.67 -6.45 4.21
CA ALA A 54 10.48 -6.34 5.65
C ALA A 54 8.98 -6.31 6.02
N TYR A 55 8.64 -6.92 7.17
CA TYR A 55 7.28 -6.95 7.72
C TYR A 55 6.22 -7.66 6.85
N ARG A 56 6.63 -8.51 5.90
CA ARG A 56 5.70 -9.22 5.03
C ARG A 56 4.65 -10.04 5.80
N GLU A 57 5.07 -10.82 6.79
CA GLU A 57 4.16 -11.64 7.61
C GLU A 57 3.15 -10.79 8.39
N LEU A 58 3.61 -9.65 8.93
CA LEU A 58 2.74 -8.66 9.59
C LEU A 58 1.61 -8.22 8.66
N PHE A 59 1.90 -7.90 7.40
CA PHE A 59 0.92 -7.37 6.45
C PHE A 59 0.02 -8.44 5.84
N GLU A 60 0.56 -9.62 5.55
CA GLU A 60 -0.20 -10.70 4.92
C GLU A 60 -1.13 -11.42 5.91
N LYS A 61 -0.74 -11.48 7.18
CA LYS A 61 -1.41 -12.30 8.20
C LYS A 61 -1.71 -11.54 9.49
N GLU A 62 -0.69 -11.10 10.23
CA GLU A 62 -0.87 -10.71 11.64
C GLU A 62 -1.84 -9.54 11.84
N LEU A 63 -1.83 -8.54 10.94
CA LEU A 63 -2.74 -7.39 11.05
C LEU A 63 -4.21 -7.78 10.92
N ARG A 64 -4.53 -8.79 10.11
CA ARG A 64 -5.91 -9.29 9.95
C ARG A 64 -6.37 -10.09 11.17
N GLU A 65 -5.43 -10.70 11.88
CA GLU A 65 -5.68 -11.49 13.10
C GLU A 65 -5.59 -10.64 14.37
N HIS A 66 -5.34 -9.33 14.25
CA HIS A 66 -5.12 -8.44 15.40
C HIS A 66 -6.39 -8.25 16.22
N GLU A 67 -6.32 -8.48 17.53
CA GLU A 67 -7.49 -8.50 18.45
C GLU A 67 -8.39 -7.26 18.34
N PHE A 68 -7.79 -6.08 18.19
CA PHE A 68 -8.54 -4.81 18.15
C PHE A 68 -8.73 -4.22 16.75
N LEU A 69 -7.87 -4.60 15.80
CA LEU A 69 -7.80 -3.96 14.48
C LEU A 69 -8.28 -4.90 13.37
N GLY A 70 -8.25 -6.22 13.58
CA GLY A 70 -8.52 -7.22 12.57
C GLY A 70 -9.91 -7.08 11.93
N GLU A 71 -10.94 -6.80 12.72
CA GLU A 71 -12.31 -6.58 12.21
C GLU A 71 -12.39 -5.34 11.33
N MET A 72 -11.74 -4.24 11.74
CA MET A 72 -11.75 -2.97 11.01
C MET A 72 -10.88 -3.02 9.74
N ILE A 73 -9.71 -3.67 9.83
CA ILE A 73 -8.78 -3.88 8.73
C ILE A 73 -9.39 -4.82 7.70
N GLY A 74 -9.92 -5.96 8.16
CA GLY A 74 -10.63 -6.97 7.37
C GLY A 74 -10.07 -7.17 5.97
N ASP A 75 -10.92 -6.92 4.97
CA ASP A 75 -10.61 -6.95 3.55
C ASP A 75 -10.22 -5.55 3.00
N LYS A 76 -10.17 -4.52 3.86
CA LYS A 76 -9.83 -3.14 3.46
C LYS A 76 -8.34 -2.97 3.16
N LEU A 77 -7.45 -3.64 3.90
CA LEU A 77 -6.01 -3.58 3.66
C LEU A 77 -5.57 -4.54 2.55
N LEU A 78 -5.01 -3.96 1.50
CA LEU A 78 -4.46 -4.65 0.34
C LEU A 78 -2.94 -4.46 0.30
N TYR A 79 -2.18 -5.53 0.52
CA TYR A 79 -0.72 -5.48 0.44
C TYR A 79 -0.23 -5.84 -0.97
N TYR A 80 0.58 -4.96 -1.56
CA TYR A 80 1.16 -5.11 -2.89
C TYR A 80 2.70 -5.01 -2.83
N PRO A 81 3.40 -6.12 -2.55
CA PRO A 81 4.86 -6.15 -2.63
C PRO A 81 5.29 -6.13 -4.09
N ALA A 82 6.34 -5.38 -4.43
CA ALA A 82 6.92 -5.37 -5.77
C ALA A 82 8.45 -5.53 -5.72
N VAL A 83 9.00 -6.36 -6.60
CA VAL A 83 10.43 -6.72 -6.61
C VAL A 83 11.02 -6.43 -7.98
N THR A 84 12.22 -5.85 -8.03
CA THR A 84 12.80 -5.35 -9.29
C THR A 84 13.95 -6.20 -9.86
N ARG A 85 14.68 -6.97 -9.05
CA ARG A 85 15.94 -7.62 -9.47
C ARG A 85 15.91 -9.15 -9.50
N GLU A 86 14.75 -9.76 -9.25
CA GLU A 86 14.53 -11.20 -9.39
C GLU A 86 13.09 -11.49 -9.79
N ALA A 87 12.82 -12.73 -10.21
CA ALA A 87 11.49 -13.17 -10.58
C ALA A 87 10.55 -13.12 -9.36
N PHE A 88 9.40 -12.47 -9.52
CA PHE A 88 8.42 -12.30 -8.46
C PHE A 88 7.03 -12.06 -9.09
N PRO A 89 5.91 -12.39 -8.42
CA PRO A 89 4.57 -12.18 -8.99
C PRO A 89 4.33 -10.76 -9.48
N ASN A 90 4.76 -9.78 -8.70
CA ASN A 90 4.70 -8.36 -9.05
C ASN A 90 6.13 -7.86 -9.36
N GLN A 91 6.67 -8.23 -10.52
CA GLN A 91 8.03 -7.85 -10.89
C GLN A 91 8.05 -6.49 -11.60
N GLY A 92 8.72 -5.50 -11.02
CA GLY A 92 8.88 -4.17 -11.63
C GLY A 92 8.92 -3.02 -10.64
N ARG A 93 9.05 -1.79 -11.18
CA ARG A 93 8.88 -0.56 -10.39
C ARG A 93 7.40 -0.28 -10.17
N LEU A 94 7.05 0.29 -9.02
CA LEU A 94 5.66 0.66 -8.70
C LEU A 94 5.06 1.59 -9.76
N THR A 95 5.83 2.58 -10.24
CA THR A 95 5.41 3.49 -11.32
C THR A 95 5.03 2.75 -12.61
N SER A 96 5.86 1.81 -13.07
CA SER A 96 5.56 1.01 -14.26
C SER A 96 4.35 0.10 -14.09
N LEU A 97 4.19 -0.50 -12.91
CA LEU A 97 3.06 -1.39 -12.59
C LEU A 97 1.73 -0.62 -12.46
N MET A 98 1.78 0.64 -12.04
CA MET A 98 0.62 1.53 -12.05
C MET A 98 0.30 2.04 -13.45
N GLU A 99 1.31 2.47 -14.22
CA GLU A 99 1.14 3.02 -15.57
C GLU A 99 0.54 1.98 -16.54
N SER A 100 0.94 0.72 -16.42
CA SER A 100 0.37 -0.39 -17.20
C SER A 100 -1.02 -0.84 -16.71
N GLY A 101 -1.45 -0.37 -15.54
CA GLY A 101 -2.66 -0.81 -14.85
C GLY A 101 -2.56 -2.22 -14.25
N GLU A 102 -1.37 -2.83 -14.25
CA GLU A 102 -1.17 -4.19 -13.71
C GLU A 102 -1.45 -4.26 -12.21
N MET A 103 -1.02 -3.23 -11.45
CA MET A 103 -1.29 -3.15 -10.01
C MET A 103 -2.79 -3.20 -9.71
N GLN A 104 -3.59 -2.40 -10.41
CA GLN A 104 -5.04 -2.35 -10.21
C GLN A 104 -5.69 -3.69 -10.58
N LYS A 105 -5.28 -4.30 -11.70
CA LYS A 105 -5.78 -5.62 -12.12
C LYS A 105 -5.49 -6.69 -11.09
N THR A 106 -4.25 -6.79 -10.61
CA THR A 106 -3.86 -7.78 -9.58
C THR A 106 -4.67 -7.62 -8.30
N LEU A 107 -4.99 -6.38 -7.92
CA LEU A 107 -5.76 -6.07 -6.71
C LEU A 107 -7.28 -6.14 -6.91
N GLY A 108 -7.77 -6.37 -8.13
CA GLY A 108 -9.21 -6.33 -8.44
C GLY A 108 -9.83 -4.94 -8.29
N LEU A 109 -9.03 -3.88 -8.46
CA LEU A 109 -9.46 -2.49 -8.35
C LEU A 109 -9.74 -1.88 -9.74
N PRO A 110 -10.62 -0.86 -9.83
CA PRO A 110 -10.77 -0.09 -11.06
C PRO A 110 -9.49 0.67 -11.41
N PRO A 111 -9.37 1.18 -12.66
CA PRO A 111 -8.33 2.14 -13.02
C PRO A 111 -8.33 3.37 -12.11
N LEU A 112 -7.19 4.04 -12.00
CA LEU A 112 -7.05 5.23 -11.17
C LEU A 112 -8.01 6.34 -11.58
N ASP A 113 -8.66 6.93 -10.59
CA ASP A 113 -9.67 7.96 -10.72
C ASP A 113 -9.43 9.09 -9.71
N PRO A 114 -9.20 10.34 -10.16
CA PRO A 114 -8.96 11.47 -9.27
C PRO A 114 -10.13 11.77 -8.33
N GLU A 115 -11.35 11.34 -8.62
CA GLU A 115 -12.48 11.51 -7.69
C GLU A 115 -12.35 10.57 -6.49
N ASN A 116 -11.88 9.35 -6.70
CA ASN A 116 -11.93 8.27 -5.71
C ASN A 116 -10.57 7.93 -5.07
N ASP A 117 -9.44 8.19 -5.74
CA ASP A 117 -8.13 7.71 -5.30
C ASP A 117 -7.26 8.81 -4.71
N ARG A 118 -6.69 8.55 -3.54
CA ARG A 118 -5.71 9.39 -2.86
C ARG A 118 -4.39 8.65 -2.75
N ALA A 119 -3.29 9.37 -2.80
CA ALA A 119 -1.97 8.77 -2.70
C ALA A 119 -1.09 9.55 -1.71
N MET A 120 -0.28 8.80 -0.97
CA MET A 120 0.83 9.31 -0.18
C MET A 120 2.09 8.59 -0.63
N ILE A 121 3.19 9.32 -0.82
CA ILE A 121 4.40 8.78 -1.47
C ILE A 121 5.60 8.98 -0.55
N CYS A 122 6.37 7.92 -0.35
CA CYS A 122 7.61 7.95 0.42
C CYS A 122 8.64 7.00 -0.22
N GLY A 123 9.73 7.57 -0.73
CA GLY A 123 10.75 6.80 -1.42
C GLY A 123 11.97 7.65 -1.78
N SER A 124 12.83 7.10 -2.63
CA SER A 124 13.97 7.85 -3.17
C SER A 124 13.53 9.06 -4.01
N PRO A 125 14.41 10.05 -4.27
CA PRO A 125 14.09 11.14 -5.20
C PRO A 125 13.74 10.70 -6.62
N GLN A 126 14.20 9.52 -7.04
CA GLN A 126 13.91 8.93 -8.36
C GLN A 126 12.72 7.97 -8.36
N MET A 127 12.03 7.85 -7.20
CA MET A 127 10.83 7.03 -7.04
C MET A 127 9.80 7.40 -8.10
#